data_AF-A0A849TJA2-F1
#
_entry.id   AF-A0A849TJA2-F1
#
_cell.length_a   1.000
_cell.length_b   1.000
_cell.length_c   1.000
_cell.angle_alpha   90.00
_cell.angle_beta   90.00
_cell.angle_gamma   90.00
#
_symmetry.space_group_name_H-M   'P 1'
#
loop_
_entity.id
_entity.type
_entity.pdbx_description
1 polymer ?
#
loop_
_entity_poly.entity_id
_entity_poly.type
_entity_poly.pdbx_seq_one_letter_code
_entity_poly.pdbx_strand_id
1 'polypeptide(L)'
;MQKPNDSVSKALDAAHLMQQNPEMFAKNMLRLMEESTKVAASMAEKSAATKIDPMSTAADAQSAAKLWSEIAQSWMNDPKKLVEMQTQLTGDFFKLWQQTSQRMLGQDAAEVTQPDKGDARFNDPDWTHNPYFAYWKQAYLLTSKWATD
;
A
#
# COMPACT_ATOMS: atom_id res chain seq x y z
N MET A 1 -18.49 -21.55 6.94
CA MET A 1 -17.33 -21.00 6.20
C MET A 1 -17.86 -20.36 4.93
N GLN A 2 -18.01 -19.03 4.92
CA GLN A 2 -18.58 -18.26 3.82
C GLN A 2 -17.46 -17.94 2.83
N LYS A 3 -17.58 -18.37 1.57
CA LYS A 3 -16.57 -18.10 0.53
C LYS A 3 -16.43 -16.58 0.32
N PRO A 4 -15.23 -16.05 0.02
CA PRO A 4 -15.07 -14.66 -0.37
C PRO A 4 -15.93 -14.38 -1.60
N ASN A 5 -16.68 -13.29 -1.56
CA ASN A 5 -17.62 -12.90 -2.61
C ASN A 5 -16.84 -12.48 -3.88
N ASP A 6 -16.90 -13.28 -4.94
CA ASP A 6 -16.21 -13.08 -6.24
C ASP A 6 -16.49 -11.73 -6.92
N SER A 7 -17.51 -11.00 -6.46
CA SER A 7 -17.88 -9.67 -6.94
C SER A 7 -16.83 -8.59 -6.65
N VAL A 8 -16.08 -8.71 -5.57
CA VAL A 8 -15.09 -7.69 -5.15
C VAL A 8 -13.79 -7.83 -5.97
N SER A 9 -13.39 -9.06 -6.29
CA SER A 9 -12.23 -9.36 -7.14
C SER A 9 -12.39 -8.75 -8.54
N LYS A 10 -13.59 -8.90 -9.12
CA LYS A 10 -13.92 -8.33 -10.44
C LYS A 10 -13.98 -6.80 -10.47
N ALA A 11 -14.27 -6.17 -9.33
CA ALA A 11 -14.41 -4.71 -9.22
C ALA A 11 -13.06 -3.98 -9.10
N LEU A 12 -11.99 -4.67 -8.69
CA LEU A 12 -10.67 -4.09 -8.47
C LEU A 12 -9.72 -4.21 -9.67
N ASP A 13 -10.18 -4.81 -10.77
CA ASP A 13 -9.37 -5.01 -11.97
C ASP A 13 -9.45 -3.80 -12.92
N ALA A 14 -8.93 -2.67 -12.46
CA ALA A 14 -8.94 -1.40 -13.20
C ALA A 14 -8.24 -1.52 -14.57
N ALA A 15 -7.19 -2.36 -14.66
CA ALA A 15 -6.49 -2.63 -15.91
C ALA A 15 -7.37 -3.40 -16.92
N HIS A 16 -8.12 -4.40 -16.46
CA HIS A 16 -9.05 -5.15 -17.31
C HIS A 16 -10.24 -4.29 -17.77
N LEU A 17 -10.76 -3.41 -16.91
CA LEU A 17 -11.86 -2.49 -17.23
C LEU A 17 -11.45 -1.41 -18.25
N MET A 18 -10.20 -0.90 -18.17
CA MET A 18 -9.66 0.03 -19.17
C MET A 18 -9.46 -0.61 -20.55
N GLN A 19 -9.12 -1.90 -20.59
CA GLN A 19 -8.78 -2.62 -21.82
C GLN A 19 -10.02 -3.07 -22.62
N GLN A 20 -11.13 -3.41 -21.97
CA GLN A 20 -12.32 -3.93 -22.67
C GLN A 20 -13.29 -2.85 -23.17
N ASN A 21 -13.50 -1.77 -22.41
CA ASN A 21 -14.44 -0.71 -22.80
C ASN A 21 -13.99 0.67 -22.28
N PRO A 22 -13.02 1.32 -22.94
CA PRO A 22 -12.47 2.60 -22.50
C PRO A 22 -13.54 3.71 -22.39
N GLU A 23 -14.57 3.68 -23.24
CA GLU A 23 -15.68 4.64 -23.17
C GLU A 23 -16.58 4.45 -21.96
N MET A 24 -16.91 3.21 -21.60
CA MET A 24 -17.71 2.92 -20.40
C MET A 24 -16.93 3.20 -19.13
N PHE A 25 -15.62 2.89 -19.14
CA PHE A 25 -14.72 3.30 -18.07
C PHE A 25 -14.70 4.82 -17.92
N ALA A 26 -14.50 5.58 -19.00
CA ALA A 26 -14.52 7.04 -18.97
C ALA A 26 -15.86 7.60 -18.45
N LYS A 27 -16.99 7.05 -18.91
CA LYS A 27 -18.33 7.42 -18.42
C LYS A 27 -18.53 7.11 -16.93
N ASN A 28 -18.07 5.95 -16.47
CA ASN A 28 -18.13 5.58 -15.05
C ASN A 28 -17.23 6.46 -14.19
N MET A 29 -16.04 6.84 -14.68
CA MET A 29 -15.14 7.76 -13.99
C MET A 29 -15.72 9.18 -13.91
N LEU A 30 -16.36 9.66 -14.98
CA LEU A 30 -17.07 10.94 -14.98
C LEU A 30 -18.22 10.92 -13.97
N ARG A 31 -19.01 9.84 -13.94
CA ARG A 31 -20.09 9.67 -12.96
C ARG A 31 -19.55 9.57 -11.53
N LEU A 32 -18.43 8.89 -11.33
CA LEU A 32 -17.75 8.80 -10.03
C LEU A 32 -17.30 10.18 -9.56
N MET A 33 -16.74 11.00 -10.45
CA MET A 33 -16.38 12.39 -10.14
C MET A 33 -17.61 13.23 -9.80
N GLU A 34 -18.71 13.09 -10.54
CA GLU A 34 -19.95 13.81 -10.27
C GLU A 34 -20.52 13.44 -8.89
N GLU A 35 -20.61 12.16 -8.57
CA GLU A 35 -21.14 11.69 -7.29
C GLU A 35 -20.20 11.99 -6.12
N SER A 36 -18.88 11.99 -6.33
CA SER A 36 -17.92 12.34 -5.27
C SER A 36 -18.05 13.81 -4.85
N THR A 37 -18.31 14.72 -5.79
CA THR A 37 -18.55 16.15 -5.46
C THR A 37 -19.83 16.34 -4.65
N LYS A 38 -20.90 15.59 -4.96
CA LYS A 38 -22.15 15.61 -4.19
C LYS A 38 -21.95 15.10 -2.76
N VAL A 39 -21.19 14.01 -2.61
CA VAL A 39 -20.84 13.47 -1.28
C VAL A 39 -20.02 14.47 -0.48
N ALA A 40 -18.99 15.09 -1.08
CA ALA A 40 -18.18 16.11 -0.43
C ALA A 40 -19.00 17.33 0.02
N ALA A 41 -19.93 17.82 -0.83
CA ALA A 41 -20.85 18.90 -0.48
C ALA A 41 -21.73 18.51 0.71
N SER A 42 -22.33 17.31 0.70
CA SER A 42 -23.17 16.83 1.81
C SER A 42 -22.37 16.65 3.12
N MET A 43 -21.09 16.31 3.02
CA MET A 43 -20.21 16.17 4.18
C MET A 43 -19.84 17.54 4.77
N ALA A 44 -19.58 18.54 3.92
CA ALA A 44 -19.34 19.91 4.34
C ALA A 44 -20.58 20.55 5.00
N GLU A 45 -21.78 20.28 4.49
CA GLU A 45 -23.03 20.70 5.13
C GLU A 45 -23.22 20.04 6.50
N LYS A 46 -22.92 18.74 6.61
CA LYS A 46 -23.01 17.99 7.87
C LYS A 46 -21.95 18.39 8.89
N SER A 47 -20.75 18.75 8.45
CA SER A 47 -19.70 19.27 9.33
C SER A 47 -19.97 20.71 9.78
N ALA A 48 -20.74 21.49 9.01
CA ALA A 48 -21.26 22.78 9.47
C ALA A 48 -22.41 22.65 10.48
N ALA A 49 -23.23 21.60 10.37
CA ALA A 49 -24.35 21.32 11.28
C ALA A 49 -23.93 20.65 12.60
N THR A 50 -22.88 19.83 12.56
CA THR A 50 -22.24 19.25 13.75
C THR A 50 -21.21 20.26 14.23
N LYS A 51 -21.17 20.69 15.50
CA LYS A 51 -20.20 21.69 16.01
C LYS A 51 -18.75 21.16 16.08
N ILE A 52 -18.28 20.52 15.01
CA ILE A 52 -16.87 20.25 14.74
C ILE A 52 -16.30 21.58 14.28
N ASP A 53 -15.20 22.03 14.87
CA ASP A 53 -14.55 23.29 14.47
C ASP A 53 -14.21 23.22 12.96
N PRO A 54 -14.92 23.98 12.10
CA PRO A 54 -14.72 23.91 10.65
C PRO A 54 -13.30 24.32 10.26
N MET A 55 -12.66 25.15 11.09
CA MET A 55 -11.31 25.66 10.87
C MET A 55 -10.26 24.56 11.10
N SER A 56 -10.49 23.64 12.05
CA SER A 56 -9.64 22.45 12.26
C SER A 56 -9.75 21.47 11.09
N THR A 57 -10.96 21.11 10.67
CA THR A 57 -11.14 20.16 9.57
C THR A 57 -10.69 20.68 8.21
N ALA A 58 -10.86 21.98 7.96
CA ALA A 58 -10.40 22.61 6.73
C ALA A 58 -8.86 22.70 6.70
N ALA A 59 -8.22 23.06 7.82
CA ALA A 59 -6.77 23.08 7.94
C ALA A 59 -6.14 21.68 7.77
N ASP A 60 -6.77 20.65 8.36
CA ASP A 60 -6.32 19.26 8.21
C ASP A 60 -6.47 18.77 6.77
N ALA A 61 -7.60 19.06 6.12
CA ALA A 61 -7.84 18.70 4.72
C ALA A 61 -6.86 19.40 3.77
N GLN A 62 -6.54 20.68 4.03
CA GLN A 62 -5.63 21.47 3.21
C GLN A 62 -4.17 21.01 3.39
N SER A 63 -3.80 20.62 4.62
CA SER A 63 -2.51 20.00 4.92
C SER A 63 -2.37 18.64 4.24
N ALA A 64 -3.41 17.81 4.28
CA ALA A 64 -3.43 16.52 3.57
C ALA A 64 -3.34 16.71 2.05
N ALA A 65 -4.11 17.66 1.49
CA ALA A 65 -4.06 17.97 0.05
C ALA A 65 -2.68 18.43 -0.40
N LYS A 66 -2.00 19.24 0.42
CA LYS A 66 -0.62 19.65 0.17
C LYS A 66 0.35 18.47 0.18
N LEU A 67 0.28 17.61 1.20
CA LEU A 67 1.10 16.39 1.27
C LEU A 67 0.90 15.50 0.05
N TRP A 68 -0.35 15.25 -0.34
CA TRP A 68 -0.67 14.47 -1.53
C TRP A 68 -0.16 15.10 -2.82
N SER A 69 -0.22 16.44 -2.94
CA SER A 69 0.34 17.16 -4.09
C SER A 69 1.87 17.03 -4.15
N GLU A 70 2.57 17.11 -3.03
CA GLU A 70 4.02 16.93 -2.96
C GLU A 70 4.43 15.50 -3.35
N ILE A 71 3.69 14.50 -2.88
CA ILE A 71 3.88 13.10 -3.27
C ILE A 71 3.65 12.93 -4.78
N ALA A 72 2.54 13.44 -5.32
CA ALA A 72 2.21 13.35 -6.74
C ALA A 72 3.27 14.04 -7.63
N GLN A 73 3.77 15.20 -7.21
CA GLN A 73 4.87 15.89 -7.88
C GLN A 73 6.16 15.07 -7.85
N SER A 74 6.51 14.46 -6.71
CA SER A 74 7.70 13.60 -6.62
C SER A 74 7.62 12.40 -7.56
N TRP A 75 6.45 11.79 -7.71
CA TRP A 75 6.21 10.70 -8.65
C TRP A 75 6.31 11.13 -10.12
N MET A 76 5.80 12.33 -10.46
CA MET A 76 5.89 12.85 -11.83
C MET A 76 7.30 13.32 -12.20
N ASN A 77 8.07 13.77 -11.21
CA ASN A 77 9.45 14.21 -11.42
C ASN A 77 10.39 13.03 -11.72
N ASP A 78 10.13 11.84 -11.16
CA ASP A 78 10.93 10.65 -11.41
C ASP A 78 10.11 9.35 -11.46
N PRO A 79 9.31 9.15 -12.53
CA PRO A 79 8.52 7.93 -12.69
C PRO A 79 9.38 6.69 -12.90
N LYS A 80 10.64 6.86 -13.36
CA LYS A 80 11.58 5.74 -13.56
C LYS A 80 12.05 5.19 -12.23
N LYS A 81 12.45 6.05 -11.29
CA LYS A 81 12.84 5.63 -9.94
C LYS A 81 11.71 4.85 -9.25
N LEU A 82 10.45 5.27 -9.42
CA LEU A 82 9.31 4.54 -8.85
C LEU A 82 9.19 3.11 -9.41
N VAL A 83 9.31 2.94 -10.72
CA VAL A 83 9.26 1.62 -11.37
C VAL A 83 10.44 0.74 -10.96
N GLU A 84 11.63 1.31 -10.86
CA GLU A 84 12.84 0.61 -10.39
C GLU A 84 12.65 0.12 -8.95
N MET A 85 12.18 1.00 -8.05
CA MET A 85 11.88 0.69 -6.65
C MET A 85 10.82 -0.42 -6.53
N GLN A 86 9.75 -0.35 -7.33
CA GLN A 86 8.70 -1.39 -7.34
C GLN A 86 9.23 -2.73 -7.86
N THR A 87 10.08 -2.70 -8.89
CA THR A 87 10.70 -3.90 -9.47
C THR A 87 11.65 -4.55 -8.45
N GLN A 88 12.46 -3.75 -7.77
CA GLN A 88 13.35 -4.20 -6.72
C GLN A 88 12.58 -4.86 -5.57
N LEU A 89 11.54 -4.19 -5.04
CA LEU A 89 10.70 -4.72 -3.97
C LEU A 89 10.08 -6.07 -4.36
N THR A 90 9.55 -6.16 -5.58
CA THR A 90 8.96 -7.40 -6.11
C THR A 90 10.00 -8.53 -6.15
N GLY A 91 11.22 -8.23 -6.62
CA GLY A 91 12.32 -9.18 -6.64
C GLY A 91 12.73 -9.65 -5.24
N ASP A 92 12.77 -8.75 -4.26
CA ASP A 92 13.12 -9.10 -2.88
C ASP A 92 12.05 -9.95 -2.20
N PHE A 93 10.76 -9.70 -2.47
CA PHE A 93 9.68 -10.58 -2.03
C PHE A 93 9.75 -11.97 -2.66
N PHE A 94 10.15 -12.08 -3.93
CA PHE A 94 10.35 -13.38 -4.56
C PHE A 94 11.49 -14.18 -3.89
N LYS A 95 12.61 -13.50 -3.57
CA LYS A 95 13.71 -14.11 -2.80
C LYS A 95 13.24 -14.56 -1.42
N LEU A 96 12.45 -13.74 -0.72
CA LEU A 96 11.90 -14.08 0.58
C LEU A 96 10.99 -15.31 0.51
N TRP A 97 10.13 -15.39 -0.51
CA TRP A 97 9.29 -16.56 -0.73
C TRP A 97 10.11 -17.83 -0.99
N GLN A 98 11.15 -17.74 -1.83
CA GLN A 98 12.07 -18.86 -2.08
C GLN A 98 12.77 -19.31 -0.79
N GLN A 99 13.32 -18.37 -0.02
CA GLN A 99 13.98 -18.63 1.25
C GLN A 99 13.02 -19.31 2.25
N THR A 100 11.80 -18.80 2.36
CA THR A 100 10.79 -19.34 3.29
C THR A 100 10.40 -20.75 2.89
N SER A 101 10.24 -21.01 1.59
CA SER A 101 9.97 -22.35 1.06
C SER A 101 11.10 -23.33 1.39
N GLN A 102 12.36 -22.91 1.23
CA GLN A 102 13.52 -23.72 1.61
C GLN A 102 13.55 -24.04 3.11
N ARG A 103 13.30 -23.04 3.98
CA ARG A 103 13.23 -23.23 5.44
C ARG A 103 12.11 -24.19 5.84
N MET A 104 10.94 -24.09 5.21
CA MET A 104 9.83 -25.02 5.45
C MET A 104 10.15 -26.46 5.04
N LEU A 105 11.03 -26.65 4.05
CA LEU A 105 11.56 -27.97 3.66
C LEU A 105 12.70 -28.47 4.57
N GLY A 106 13.02 -27.74 5.64
CA GLY A 106 14.09 -28.08 6.58
C GLY A 106 15.49 -27.72 6.09
N GLN A 107 15.61 -26.91 5.03
CA GLN A 107 16.89 -26.43 4.53
C GLN A 107 17.30 -25.14 5.23
N ASP A 108 18.60 -25.00 5.52
CA ASP A 108 19.16 -23.72 5.96
C ASP A 108 19.18 -22.73 4.80
N ALA A 109 18.44 -21.63 4.94
CA ALA A 109 18.42 -20.54 3.97
C ALA A 109 18.82 -19.22 4.65
N ALA A 110 19.80 -18.54 4.03
CA ALA A 110 20.30 -17.25 4.48
C ALA A 110 19.18 -16.19 4.51
N GLU A 111 19.24 -15.28 5.49
CA GLU A 111 18.32 -14.14 5.54
C GLU A 111 18.52 -13.24 4.32
N VAL A 112 17.41 -12.78 3.71
CA VAL A 112 17.44 -11.87 2.55
C VAL A 112 17.94 -10.49 2.94
N THR A 113 17.61 -10.05 4.16
CA THR A 113 18.07 -8.79 4.73
C THR A 113 18.39 -8.95 6.22
N GLN A 114 19.38 -8.20 6.68
CA GLN A 114 19.79 -8.17 8.10
C GLN A 114 19.16 -6.96 8.78
N PRO A 115 18.74 -7.08 10.05
CA PRO A 115 18.34 -5.92 10.83
C PRO A 115 19.52 -4.97 11.05
N ASP A 116 19.21 -3.68 11.25
CA ASP A 116 20.22 -2.69 11.57
C ASP A 116 20.92 -3.00 12.89
N LYS A 117 22.18 -2.56 13.01
CA LYS A 117 22.96 -2.75 14.23
C LYS A 117 22.27 -2.08 15.42
N GLY A 118 21.83 -2.89 16.39
CA GLY A 118 21.16 -2.42 17.60
C GLY A 118 19.63 -2.47 17.54
N ASP A 119 19.03 -3.04 16.50
CA ASP A 119 17.59 -3.24 16.44
C ASP A 119 17.11 -4.30 17.45
N ALA A 120 16.55 -3.84 18.56
CA ALA A 120 16.06 -4.70 19.64
C ALA A 120 14.73 -5.42 19.34
N ARG A 121 14.05 -5.10 18.23
CA ARG A 121 12.71 -5.65 17.91
C ARG A 121 12.74 -7.16 17.66
N PHE A 122 13.87 -7.68 17.21
CA PHE A 122 14.06 -9.07 16.81
C PHE A 122 14.96 -9.87 17.77
N ASN A 123 15.06 -9.43 19.03
CA ASN A 123 15.91 -10.07 20.04
C ASN A 123 15.39 -11.43 20.50
N ASP A 124 14.08 -11.70 20.38
CA ASP A 124 13.53 -12.99 20.77
C ASP A 124 14.02 -14.10 19.81
N PRO A 125 14.52 -15.23 20.32
CA PRO A 125 14.99 -16.35 19.49
C PRO A 125 13.94 -16.86 18.48
N ASP A 126 12.66 -16.73 18.79
CA ASP A 126 11.56 -17.16 17.94
C ASP A 126 11.53 -16.40 16.59
N TRP A 127 12.02 -15.15 16.55
CA TRP A 127 12.18 -14.40 15.29
C TRP A 127 13.20 -15.01 14.33
N THR A 128 14.04 -15.92 14.81
CA THR A 128 15.05 -16.62 13.99
C THR A 128 14.68 -18.09 13.79
N HIS A 129 14.24 -18.79 14.84
CA HIS A 129 13.98 -20.23 14.79
C HIS A 129 12.60 -20.59 14.22
N ASN A 130 11.58 -19.75 14.43
CA ASN A 130 10.24 -20.03 13.93
C ASN A 130 10.12 -19.52 12.49
N PRO A 131 9.88 -20.39 11.49
CA PRO A 131 9.78 -19.98 10.08
C PRO A 131 8.70 -18.92 9.83
N TYR A 132 7.61 -18.95 10.61
CA TYR A 132 6.54 -17.96 10.50
C TYR A 132 7.00 -16.57 10.93
N PHE A 133 7.65 -16.45 12.10
CA PHE A 133 8.14 -15.17 12.58
C PHE A 133 9.34 -14.66 11.77
N ALA A 134 10.24 -15.56 11.36
CA ALA A 134 11.34 -15.21 10.49
C ALA A 134 10.86 -14.60 9.16
N TYR A 135 9.79 -15.13 8.56
CA TYR A 135 9.17 -14.54 7.38
C TYR A 135 8.70 -13.10 7.63
N TRP A 136 7.96 -12.86 8.72
CA TRP A 136 7.43 -11.53 9.03
C TRP A 136 8.53 -10.53 9.38
N LYS A 137 9.58 -10.94 10.09
CA LYS A 137 10.79 -10.14 10.32
C LYS A 137 11.37 -9.68 8.98
N GLN A 138 11.59 -10.60 8.05
CA GLN A 138 12.18 -10.28 6.75
C GLN A 138 11.26 -9.40 5.89
N ALA A 139 9.97 -9.69 5.86
CA ALA A 139 8.99 -8.87 5.13
C ALA A 139 8.95 -7.42 5.68
N TYR A 140 8.99 -7.27 7.00
CA TYR A 140 9.06 -5.96 7.65
C TYR A 140 10.35 -5.21 7.30
N LEU A 141 11.51 -5.86 7.40
CA LEU A 141 12.80 -5.24 7.11
C LEU A 141 12.90 -4.82 5.63
N LEU A 142 12.43 -5.65 4.70
CA LEU A 142 12.41 -5.34 3.27
C LEU A 142 11.53 -4.13 2.96
N THR A 143 10.30 -4.12 3.48
CA THR A 143 9.34 -3.03 3.24
C THR A 143 9.75 -1.73 3.92
N SER A 144 10.32 -1.81 5.13
CA SER A 144 10.80 -0.62 5.84
C SER A 144 11.97 0.02 5.11
N LYS A 145 12.95 -0.77 4.68
CA LYS A 145 14.09 -0.27 3.90
C LYS A 145 13.65 0.37 2.60
N TRP A 146 12.75 -0.29 1.86
CA TRP A 146 12.15 0.26 0.64
C TRP A 146 11.41 1.58 0.87
N ALA A 147 10.75 1.76 2.02
CA ALA A 147 10.01 2.99 2.31
C ALA A 147 10.92 4.18 2.68
N THR A 148 12.15 3.92 3.13
CA THR A 148 13.13 4.95 3.53
C THR A 148 14.19 5.27 2.47
N ASP A 149 14.36 4.42 1.45
CA ASP A 149 15.28 4.62 0.30
C ASP A 149 14.64 5.49 -0.82
#